data_AF-A0A381N7P5-F1
#
_entry.id   AF-A0A381N7P5-F1
#
_cell.length_a   1.000
_cell.length_b   1.000
_cell.length_c   1.000
_cell.angle_alpha   90.00
_cell.angle_beta   90.00
_cell.angle_gamma   90.00
#
_symmetry.space_group_name_H-M   'P 1'
#
loop_
_entity.id
_entity.type
_entity.pdbx_description
1 polymer ?
#
loop_
_entity_poly.entity_id
_entity_poly.type
_entity_poly.pdbx_seq_one_letter_code
_entity_poly.pdbx_strand_id
1 'polypeptide(L)'
;VVADEPFLGGDPELFALADLQTMQGWSYRSQWWIRHLDGHARPMARGAHGQVLAIDRPAGVVVAHTGSAPRPPSTLLDPVLQPLLDAIVAAVP
;
A
#
# COMPACT_ATOMS: atom_id res chain seq x y z
N VAL A 1 14.26 9.37 10.83
CA VAL A 1 14.92 9.78 9.56
C VAL A 1 13.86 9.92 8.47
N VAL A 2 14.15 10.50 7.29
CA VAL A 2 13.14 10.68 6.21
C VAL A 2 12.41 9.37 5.85
N ALA A 3 13.08 8.22 5.97
CA ALA A 3 12.51 6.90 5.72
C ALA A 3 11.39 6.48 6.71
N ASP A 4 11.24 7.15 7.86
CA ASP A 4 10.22 6.83 8.86
C ASP A 4 8.90 7.57 8.63
N GLU A 5 8.93 8.68 7.89
CA GLU A 5 7.78 9.53 7.62
C GLU A 5 6.53 8.76 7.13
N PRO A 6 6.64 7.80 6.19
CA PRO A 6 5.46 7.07 5.71
C PRO A 6 4.78 6.22 6.79
N PHE A 7 5.51 5.78 7.81
CA PHE A 7 4.97 4.93 8.88
C PHE A 7 4.16 5.71 9.92
N LEU A 8 4.22 7.03 9.88
CA LEU A 8 3.40 7.91 10.74
C LEU A 8 1.98 8.10 10.20
N GLY A 9 1.69 7.63 8.98
CA GLY A 9 0.41 7.91 8.33
C GLY A 9 0.29 9.34 7.80
N GLY A 10 -0.65 9.53 6.87
CA GLY A 10 -1.17 10.84 6.48
C GLY A 10 -2.58 11.07 7.04
N ASP A 11 -3.25 12.10 6.55
CA ASP A 11 -4.64 12.42 6.90
C ASP A 11 -5.63 11.56 6.08
N PRO A 12 -6.42 10.66 6.70
CA PRO A 12 -7.39 9.83 5.99
C PRO A 12 -8.61 10.60 5.47
N GLU A 13 -9.00 11.70 6.13
CA GLU A 13 -10.16 12.50 5.71
C GLU A 13 -9.84 13.27 4.43
N LEU A 14 -8.64 13.86 4.35
CA LEU A 14 -8.16 14.49 3.12
C LEU A 14 -7.99 13.48 1.99
N PHE A 15 -7.49 12.28 2.30
CA PHE A 15 -7.33 11.22 1.30
C PHE A 15 -8.68 10.71 0.76
N ALA A 16 -9.70 10.62 1.62
CA ALA A 16 -11.04 10.17 1.25
C ALA A 16 -11.70 11.06 0.17
N LEU A 17 -11.30 12.34 0.05
CA LEU A 17 -11.78 13.24 -1.01
C LEU A 17 -11.45 12.75 -2.44
N ALA A 18 -10.48 11.85 -2.59
CA ALA A 18 -10.15 11.24 -3.87
C ALA A 18 -11.17 10.16 -4.33
N ASP A 19 -12.10 9.75 -3.46
CA ASP A 19 -13.18 8.80 -3.74
C ASP A 19 -12.71 7.44 -4.33
N LEU A 20 -11.59 6.95 -3.82
CA LEU A 20 -10.99 5.68 -4.25
C LEU A 20 -11.64 4.51 -3.51
N GLN A 21 -12.56 3.81 -4.18
CA GLN A 21 -13.36 2.71 -3.62
C GLN A 21 -12.52 1.59 -2.98
N THR A 22 -11.35 1.27 -3.54
CA THR A 22 -10.47 0.20 -3.03
C THR A 22 -9.56 0.65 -1.88
N MET A 23 -9.64 1.92 -1.47
CA MET A 23 -8.71 2.56 -0.52
C MET A 23 -9.43 3.34 0.58
N GLN A 24 -10.63 2.90 0.95
CA GLN A 24 -11.36 3.52 2.05
C GLN A 24 -10.55 3.42 3.35
N GLY A 25 -10.43 4.55 4.05
CA GLY A 25 -9.65 4.66 5.28
C GLY A 25 -8.14 4.67 5.11
N TRP A 26 -7.61 4.72 3.87
CA TRP A 26 -6.18 4.90 3.64
C TRP A 26 -5.76 6.36 3.80
N SER A 27 -4.45 6.59 3.78
CA SER A 27 -3.89 7.94 3.75
C SER A 27 -2.72 8.03 2.75
N TYR A 28 -2.20 9.25 2.53
CA TYR A 28 -1.02 9.48 1.70
C TYR A 28 -0.03 10.43 2.41
N ARG A 29 1.26 10.10 2.39
CA ARG A 29 2.33 10.94 2.96
C ARG A 29 3.67 10.64 2.30
N SER A 30 4.46 11.68 2.05
CA SER A 30 5.85 11.56 1.57
C SER A 30 6.01 10.69 0.32
N GLN A 31 5.04 10.75 -0.60
CA GLN A 31 4.97 9.95 -1.83
C GLN A 31 4.58 8.46 -1.65
N TRP A 32 3.97 8.10 -0.52
CA TRP A 32 3.49 6.74 -0.22
C TRP A 32 1.99 6.71 0.01
N TRP A 33 1.34 5.68 -0.54
CA TRP A 33 -0.01 5.27 -0.15
C TRP A 33 0.10 4.43 1.11
N ILE A 34 -0.72 4.71 2.12
CA ILE A 34 -0.56 4.11 3.44
C ILE A 34 -1.87 3.43 3.82
N ARG A 35 -1.82 2.10 3.93
CA ARG A 35 -2.88 1.29 4.50
C ARG A 35 -2.70 1.23 6.01
N HIS A 36 -3.77 1.45 6.76
CA HIS A 36 -3.78 1.30 8.22
C HIS A 36 -4.31 -0.09 8.58
N LEU A 37 -3.50 -0.88 9.28
CA LEU A 37 -3.77 -2.27 9.64
C LEU A 37 -3.59 -2.43 11.15
N ASP A 38 -4.61 -2.87 11.88
CA ASP A 38 -4.56 -3.26 13.31
C ASP A 38 -3.43 -2.60 14.13
N GLY A 39 -3.48 -1.26 14.23
CA GLY A 39 -2.56 -0.47 15.06
C GLY A 39 -1.22 -0.07 14.42
N HIS A 40 -0.97 -0.38 13.15
CA HIS A 40 0.22 0.05 12.41
C HIS A 40 -0.06 0.49 10.97
N ALA A 41 0.89 1.22 10.40
CA ALA A 41 0.86 1.68 9.01
C ALA A 41 1.70 0.75 8.12
N ARG A 42 1.14 0.42 6.94
CA ARG A 42 1.85 -0.28 5.86
C ARG A 42 1.98 0.65 4.64
N PRO A 43 3.11 1.35 4.48
CA PRO A 43 3.40 2.16 3.31
C PRO A 43 3.56 1.30 2.05
N MET A 44 3.02 1.80 0.94
CA MET A 44 3.11 1.21 -0.38
C MET A 44 3.39 2.26 -1.45
N ALA A 45 4.41 2.04 -2.28
CA ALA A 45 4.57 2.76 -3.54
C ALA A 45 3.87 1.95 -4.63
N ARG A 46 3.05 2.61 -5.44
CA ARG A 46 2.19 1.97 -6.45
C ARG A 46 2.45 2.61 -7.81
N GLY A 47 2.61 1.77 -8.84
CA GLY A 47 2.86 2.21 -10.21
C GLY A 47 1.87 1.61 -11.20
N ALA A 48 1.76 2.24 -12.36
CA ALA A 48 0.92 1.75 -13.44
C ALA A 48 1.33 0.34 -13.88
N HIS A 49 0.39 -0.41 -14.46
CA HIS A 49 0.61 -1.78 -14.94
C HIS A 49 0.99 -2.81 -13.85
N GLY A 50 0.81 -2.48 -12.57
CA GLY A 50 0.95 -3.42 -11.45
C GLY A 50 2.30 -3.40 -10.76
N GLN A 51 3.04 -2.28 -10.79
CA GLN A 51 4.21 -2.13 -9.94
C GLN A 51 3.77 -1.88 -8.49
N VAL A 52 4.35 -2.60 -7.53
CA VAL A 52 4.15 -2.36 -6.09
C VAL A 52 5.45 -2.56 -5.33
N LEU A 53 5.76 -1.63 -4.44
CA LEU A 53 6.71 -1.82 -3.35
C LEU A 53 5.96 -1.64 -2.03
N ALA A 54 5.77 -2.72 -1.26
CA ALA A 54 5.05 -2.71 0.00
C ALA A 54 5.99 -3.05 1.16
N ILE A 55 5.86 -2.34 2.27
CA ILE A 55 6.72 -2.52 3.45
C ILE A 55 5.85 -2.80 4.67
N ASP A 56 5.99 -4.00 5.23
CA ASP A 56 5.40 -4.38 6.51
C ASP A 56 6.49 -4.43 7.58
N ARG A 57 6.58 -3.37 8.38
CA ARG A 57 7.65 -3.20 9.37
C ARG A 57 7.50 -4.17 10.56
N PRO A 58 6.30 -4.39 11.15
CA PRO A 58 6.14 -5.38 12.22
C PRO A 58 6.54 -6.79 11.81
N ALA A 59 6.19 -7.22 10.60
CA ALA A 59 6.58 -8.55 10.09
C ALA A 59 8.02 -8.61 9.56
N GLY A 60 8.72 -7.46 9.43
CA GLY A 60 10.07 -7.41 8.85
C GLY A 60 10.10 -7.76 7.35
N VAL A 61 9.01 -7.49 6.61
CA VAL A 61 8.84 -7.90 5.22
C VAL A 61 8.84 -6.70 4.27
N VAL A 62 9.53 -6.86 3.14
CA VAL A 62 9.40 -5.97 1.97
C VAL A 62 9.01 -6.81 0.77
N VAL A 63 7.96 -6.41 0.07
CA VAL A 63 7.52 -7.05 -1.17
C VAL A 63 7.72 -6.10 -2.34
N ALA A 64 8.54 -6.51 -3.30
CA ALA A 64 8.68 -5.85 -4.59
C ALA A 64 7.98 -6.69 -5.66
N HIS A 65 6.88 -6.19 -6.20
CA HIS A 65 6.12 -6.82 -7.28
C HIS A 65 6.26 -5.98 -8.55
N THR A 66 6.80 -6.60 -9.61
CA THR A 66 6.84 -6.01 -10.95
C THR A 66 5.74 -6.59 -11.81
N GLY A 67 4.98 -5.74 -12.50
CA GLY A 67 3.85 -6.17 -13.32
C GLY A 67 3.89 -5.59 -14.74
N SER A 68 3.09 -6.19 -15.63
CA SER A 68 2.87 -5.71 -17.00
C SER A 68 1.39 -5.81 -17.39
N ALA A 69 0.49 -5.51 -16.45
CA ALA A 69 -0.94 -5.62 -16.67
C ALA A 69 -1.37 -4.79 -17.90
N PRO A 70 -2.31 -5.26 -18.72
CA PRO A 70 -2.65 -4.60 -19.99
C PRO A 70 -3.28 -3.21 -19.82
N ARG A 71 -3.88 -2.93 -18.64
CA ARG A 71 -4.47 -1.63 -18.32
C ARG A 71 -3.61 -0.89 -17.29
N PRO A 72 -3.37 0.43 -17.47
CA PRO A 72 -2.46 1.18 -16.62
C PRO A 72 -2.88 1.36 -15.17
N PRO A 73 -4.15 1.70 -14.81
CA PRO A 73 -4.47 2.07 -13.43
C PRO A 73 -4.20 0.93 -12.44
N SER A 74 -3.39 1.20 -11.42
CA SER A 74 -3.03 0.24 -10.37
C SER A 74 -4.24 -0.20 -9.55
N THR A 75 -5.26 0.64 -9.40
CA THR A 75 -6.51 0.33 -8.69
C THR A 75 -7.28 -0.84 -9.28
N LEU A 76 -7.12 -1.11 -10.58
CA LEU A 76 -7.74 -2.26 -11.24
C LEU A 76 -7.20 -3.61 -10.75
N LEU A 77 -6.03 -3.59 -10.08
CA LEU A 77 -5.36 -4.79 -9.57
C LEU A 77 -5.48 -4.92 -8.05
N ASP A 78 -6.03 -3.93 -7.34
CA ASP A 78 -6.15 -3.97 -5.88
C ASP A 78 -6.87 -5.23 -5.37
N PRO A 79 -7.96 -5.73 -6.00
CA PRO A 79 -8.63 -6.96 -5.56
C PRO A 79 -7.75 -8.22 -5.62
N VAL A 80 -6.64 -8.18 -6.36
CA VAL A 80 -5.69 -9.28 -6.48
C VAL A 80 -4.43 -9.01 -5.65
N LEU A 81 -3.88 -7.80 -5.75
CA LEU A 81 -2.61 -7.44 -5.11
C LEU A 81 -2.75 -7.32 -3.60
N GLN A 82 -3.83 -6.74 -3.06
CA GLN A 82 -3.94 -6.56 -1.61
C GLN A 82 -4.05 -7.89 -0.86
N PRO A 83 -4.91 -8.85 -1.27
CA PRO A 83 -4.94 -10.17 -0.65
C PRO A 83 -3.63 -10.95 -0.81
N LEU A 84 -2.94 -10.80 -1.95
CA LEU A 84 -1.64 -11.43 -2.17
C LEU A 84 -0.59 -10.90 -1.18
N LEU A 85 -0.52 -9.58 -0.99
CA LEU A 85 0.41 -8.98 -0.04
C LEU A 85 0.11 -9.40 1.39
N ASP A 86 -1.17 -9.45 1.78
CA ASP A 86 -1.59 -9.92 3.10
C ASP A 86 -1.20 -11.38 3.33
N ALA A 87 -1.36 -12.24 2.31
CA ALA A 87 -0.95 -13.64 2.37
C ALA A 87 0.57 -13.81 2.48
N ILE A 88 1.36 -13.02 1.75
CA ILE A 88 2.83 -13.05 1.83
C ILE A 88 3.26 -12.67 3.25
N VAL A 89 2.74 -11.58 3.79
CA VAL A 89 3.10 -11.11 5.14
C VAL A 89 2.73 -12.14 6.20
N ALA A 90 1.54 -12.74 6.11
CA ALA A 90 1.09 -13.76 7.04
C ALA A 90 1.89 -15.08 6.97
N ALA A 91 2.59 -15.34 5.86
CA ALA A 91 3.42 -16.53 5.68
C ALA A 91 4.86 -16.37 6.21
N VAL A 92 5.27 -15.17 6.61
CA VAL A 92 6.59 -14.95 7.21
C VAL A 92 6.53 -15.25 8.71
N PRO A 93 7.38 -16.16 9.22
CA PRO A 93 7.35 -16.64 10.60
C PRO A 93 7.83 -15.62 11.64
#